data_AF-A0A093Y7M8-F1
#
_entry.id   AF-A0A093Y7M8-F1
#
_cell.length_a   1.000
_cell.length_b   1.000
_cell.length_c   1.000
_cell.angle_alpha   90.00
_cell.angle_beta   90.00
_cell.angle_gamma   90.00
#
_symmetry.space_group_name_H-M   'P 1'
#
loop_
_entity.id
_entity.type
_entity.pdbx_description
1 polymer ?
#
loop_
_entity_poly.entity_id
_entity_poly.type
_entity_poly.pdbx_seq_one_letter_code
_entity_poly.pdbx_strand_id
1 'polypeptide(L)'
;MNRIKSAARREAWNDPRNPFGRTRSHDPRVYDVEAVPRVRHADTEPAQRSPIEPGIVNRPTSNTSSANAPAISAADKEAGISSEDTIVPGSGSTARPRSEEEKARSRFLSKFRKHSKEEKRPDTTDSEETKTHKFANKKFTFGGQMRAIFMGSWVNILLIAAPVGIALGAAKQNFIAVFVVNFIAIIPLAALLSYATEEIALRVGETLGGLLNATFGNAVEVIVSVIALTKDEIIIVKTSLIGSILSNLLLVLGMCFLCGGLRREEQFFNTTVAQTAASLLVLAIASVIIPTVFDLWVSNTGADKVAAISRGTSIILLFVYGMYLFFQLKTHATMYNQESQKVPMKPRKKHLKPGQLQLGLAAAGGVGAAQGRTAADSLNEGEGETQDGLINTQAYHEAPDEPEEPQLHIWVALVLLAVSTAVVAVSAEYLVGSIDAITATGAISTEFVGLILLPIVGNAAEHATAVTVAIKDKMDLAIGVAVGSSMQVALLVIPFIVVLGWCMGKDDMNLSFDGFQVAVLFVTVLLVNYLISDGKSHWLEGIMLNCLYVIIAVTAWFYPKVEGLEG
;
A
#
# COMPACT_ATOMS: atom_id res chain seq x y z
N MET A 1 -10.31 14.41 -64.27
CA MET A 1 -10.53 14.40 -62.80
C MET A 1 -11.98 14.14 -62.39
N ASN A 2 -12.89 15.14 -62.43
CA ASN A 2 -14.08 15.11 -61.54
C ASN A 2 -15.06 13.94 -61.75
N ARG A 3 -15.30 13.49 -62.99
CA ARG A 3 -16.22 12.35 -63.26
C ARG A 3 -15.78 11.03 -62.58
N ILE A 4 -14.48 10.80 -62.44
CA ILE A 4 -13.93 9.59 -61.77
C ILE A 4 -14.16 9.68 -60.26
N LYS A 5 -13.88 10.85 -59.65
CA LYS A 5 -14.14 11.10 -58.22
C LYS A 5 -15.63 11.03 -57.85
N SER A 6 -16.55 11.28 -58.79
CA SER A 6 -17.99 11.07 -58.58
C SER A 6 -18.47 9.63 -58.80
N ALA A 7 -17.73 8.79 -59.53
CA ALA A 7 -18.06 7.37 -59.71
C ALA A 7 -17.70 6.57 -58.44
N ALA A 8 -16.45 6.65 -58.00
CA ALA A 8 -15.98 5.95 -56.80
C ALA A 8 -16.76 6.31 -55.52
N ARG A 9 -17.26 7.56 -55.42
CA ARG A 9 -18.14 8.00 -54.31
C ARG A 9 -19.55 7.41 -54.36
N ARG A 10 -20.02 6.91 -55.50
CA ARG A 10 -21.32 6.21 -55.63
C ARG A 10 -21.17 4.71 -55.33
N GLU A 11 -20.08 4.10 -55.77
CA GLU A 11 -19.75 2.71 -55.42
C GLU A 11 -19.55 2.55 -53.91
N ALA A 12 -18.69 3.39 -53.30
CA ALA A 12 -18.45 3.36 -51.84
C ALA A 12 -19.68 3.70 -50.98
N TRP A 13 -20.71 4.36 -51.53
CA TRP A 13 -21.95 4.63 -50.81
C TRP A 13 -22.92 3.44 -50.84
N ASN A 14 -22.86 2.63 -51.90
CA ASN A 14 -23.72 1.47 -52.14
C ASN A 14 -23.10 0.13 -51.72
N ASP A 15 -21.89 0.13 -51.13
CA ASP A 15 -21.26 -1.05 -50.55
C ASP A 15 -22.10 -1.58 -49.37
N PRO A 16 -22.54 -2.87 -49.37
CA PRO A 16 -23.32 -3.46 -48.27
C PRO A 16 -22.55 -3.54 -46.94
N ARG A 17 -21.25 -3.23 -46.91
CA ARG A 17 -20.42 -3.15 -45.70
C ARG A 17 -20.24 -1.72 -45.17
N ASN A 18 -20.87 -0.71 -45.79
CA ASN A 18 -20.80 0.69 -45.36
C ASN A 18 -21.52 0.91 -44.01
N PRO A 19 -20.81 1.22 -42.91
CA PRO A 19 -21.42 1.37 -41.58
C PRO A 19 -22.28 2.64 -41.43
N PHE A 20 -22.31 3.52 -42.44
CA PHE A 20 -23.16 4.72 -42.48
C PHE A 20 -24.34 4.59 -43.45
N GLY A 21 -24.59 3.40 -43.99
CA GLY A 21 -25.76 3.12 -44.82
C GLY A 21 -27.07 3.27 -44.04
N ARG A 22 -27.99 4.12 -44.53
CA ARG A 22 -29.32 4.30 -43.91
C ARG A 22 -30.18 3.04 -44.06
N THR A 23 -30.32 2.28 -42.99
CA THR A 23 -31.38 1.27 -42.85
C THR A 23 -32.75 1.95 -42.94
N ARG A 24 -33.59 1.48 -43.89
CA ARG A 24 -34.98 1.93 -44.02
C ARG A 24 -35.90 1.06 -43.16
N SER A 25 -36.86 1.69 -42.50
CA SER A 25 -37.86 1.05 -41.65
C SER A 25 -38.94 0.31 -42.45
N HIS A 26 -39.36 -0.85 -41.92
CA HIS A 26 -40.69 -1.50 -41.98
C HIS A 26 -41.69 -1.11 -43.09
N ASP A 27 -42.29 -2.10 -43.76
CA ASP A 27 -43.60 -2.68 -43.36
C ASP A 27 -43.78 -4.10 -44.01
N PRO A 28 -44.94 -4.82 -44.06
CA PRO A 28 -44.92 -6.27 -43.85
C PRO A 28 -45.60 -7.11 -44.98
N ARG A 29 -45.89 -8.39 -44.66
CA ARG A 29 -46.76 -9.39 -45.33
C ARG A 29 -46.05 -10.39 -46.27
N VAL A 30 -46.70 -11.56 -46.38
CA VAL A 30 -46.42 -12.75 -47.20
C VAL A 30 -45.30 -13.67 -46.66
N TYR A 31 -45.55 -14.99 -46.76
CA TYR A 31 -44.79 -16.10 -46.18
C TYR A 31 -44.09 -16.94 -47.28
N ASP A 32 -43.05 -17.71 -46.92
CA ASP A 32 -43.07 -19.19 -46.93
C ASP A 32 -41.64 -19.74 -46.64
N VAL A 33 -41.39 -20.30 -45.44
CA VAL A 33 -41.40 -21.73 -45.03
C VAL A 33 -40.04 -22.45 -45.19
N GLU A 34 -39.35 -22.77 -44.09
CA GLU A 34 -39.05 -24.16 -43.64
C GLU A 34 -38.34 -24.25 -42.25
N ALA A 35 -38.56 -25.38 -41.56
CA ALA A 35 -37.79 -26.00 -40.46
C ALA A 35 -37.30 -25.20 -39.22
N VAL A 36 -38.09 -25.18 -38.13
CA VAL A 36 -37.60 -24.98 -36.73
C VAL A 36 -38.46 -25.74 -35.68
N PRO A 37 -37.84 -26.50 -34.76
CA PRO A 37 -38.37 -26.73 -33.40
C PRO A 37 -37.32 -26.36 -32.34
N ARG A 38 -37.39 -25.20 -31.68
CA ARG A 38 -38.16 -24.87 -30.45
C ARG A 38 -37.66 -25.49 -29.14
N VAL A 39 -37.17 -24.62 -28.26
CA VAL A 39 -36.92 -24.85 -26.82
C VAL A 39 -38.22 -24.73 -26.00
N ARG A 40 -38.31 -25.40 -24.85
CA ARG A 40 -39.25 -25.08 -23.74
C ARG A 40 -38.61 -25.33 -22.36
N HIS A 41 -39.28 -24.87 -21.30
CA HIS A 41 -38.69 -24.58 -19.99
C HIS A 41 -39.00 -25.61 -18.87
N ALA A 42 -38.04 -25.71 -17.95
CA ALA A 42 -38.18 -25.72 -16.47
C ALA A 42 -38.60 -26.97 -15.65
N ASP A 43 -38.03 -26.96 -14.43
CA ASP A 43 -38.48 -27.48 -13.12
C ASP A 43 -38.18 -28.92 -12.60
N THR A 44 -37.40 -28.92 -11.50
CA THR A 44 -37.41 -29.79 -10.29
C THR A 44 -36.70 -31.17 -10.23
N GLU A 45 -36.17 -31.43 -9.02
CA GLU A 45 -35.45 -32.59 -8.45
C GLU A 45 -36.40 -33.75 -7.99
N PRO A 46 -35.97 -34.94 -7.43
CA PRO A 46 -34.68 -35.26 -6.76
C PRO A 46 -34.02 -36.68 -6.94
N ALA A 47 -32.76 -36.73 -6.48
CA ALA A 47 -31.88 -37.82 -5.95
C ALA A 47 -32.29 -39.33 -5.89
N GLN A 48 -31.29 -40.23 -6.06
CA GLN A 48 -30.84 -41.23 -5.04
C GLN A 48 -29.51 -41.99 -5.35
N ARG A 49 -29.15 -43.03 -4.56
CA ARG A 49 -27.76 -43.53 -4.26
C ARG A 49 -27.32 -44.88 -4.91
N SER A 50 -25.99 -45.05 -5.00
CA SER A 50 -25.06 -46.20 -4.72
C SER A 50 -25.52 -47.68 -4.79
N PRO A 51 -24.64 -48.65 -5.17
CA PRO A 51 -23.81 -49.38 -4.17
C PRO A 51 -22.36 -49.77 -4.63
N ILE A 52 -21.69 -50.71 -3.94
CA ILE A 52 -20.20 -50.92 -3.87
C ILE A 52 -19.80 -52.44 -3.81
N GLU A 53 -18.54 -52.80 -4.15
CA GLU A 53 -17.76 -54.06 -3.83
C GLU A 53 -18.11 -55.41 -4.54
N PRO A 54 -17.31 -56.52 -4.41
CA PRO A 54 -15.84 -56.73 -4.14
C PRO A 54 -15.14 -57.85 -5.00
N GLY A 55 -13.79 -58.05 -4.90
CA GLY A 55 -13.17 -59.42 -4.92
C GLY A 55 -11.96 -59.82 -5.83
N ILE A 56 -10.74 -59.88 -5.26
CA ILE A 56 -9.80 -61.05 -5.13
C ILE A 56 -9.27 -61.88 -6.37
N VAL A 57 -7.93 -61.79 -6.65
CA VAL A 57 -6.91 -62.88 -7.00
C VAL A 57 -7.08 -63.70 -8.32
N ASN A 58 -6.07 -64.01 -9.19
CA ASN A 58 -4.72 -64.60 -9.01
C ASN A 58 -3.68 -64.41 -10.19
N ARG A 59 -2.47 -64.99 -10.04
CA ARG A 59 -1.25 -65.07 -10.93
C ARG A 59 -1.36 -66.13 -12.09
N PRO A 60 -0.37 -66.41 -13.01
CA PRO A 60 1.11 -66.47 -12.84
C PRO A 60 2.08 -66.12 -14.04
N THR A 61 3.41 -66.32 -13.82
CA THR A 61 4.56 -66.42 -14.80
C THR A 61 4.92 -65.20 -15.69
N SER A 62 6.18 -64.88 -16.07
CA SER A 62 7.59 -65.24 -15.69
C SER A 62 8.54 -64.23 -16.44
N ASN A 63 9.89 -64.23 -16.53
CA ASN A 63 11.04 -65.04 -16.04
C ASN A 63 12.39 -64.25 -16.14
N THR A 64 13.47 -64.67 -15.43
CA THR A 64 14.95 -64.45 -15.71
C THR A 64 15.54 -63.01 -15.89
N SER A 65 16.81 -62.68 -15.55
CA SER A 65 17.93 -63.37 -14.86
C SER A 65 19.10 -62.41 -14.50
N SER A 66 19.91 -62.76 -13.48
CA SER A 66 21.34 -62.38 -13.21
C SER A 66 21.76 -60.89 -13.25
N ALA A 67 22.30 -60.23 -12.21
CA ALA A 67 23.24 -60.55 -11.10
C ALA A 67 24.76 -60.48 -11.43
N ASN A 68 25.48 -59.60 -10.72
CA ASN A 68 26.67 -59.95 -9.94
C ASN A 68 27.19 -58.79 -9.07
N ALA A 69 27.76 -59.14 -7.92
CA ALA A 69 28.60 -58.30 -7.06
C ALA A 69 29.86 -59.11 -6.68
N PRO A 70 30.85 -58.50 -6.01
CA PRO A 70 31.32 -59.15 -4.78
C PRO A 70 31.67 -58.17 -3.64
N ALA A 71 31.59 -58.67 -2.41
CA ALA A 71 32.33 -58.15 -1.24
C ALA A 71 33.66 -58.94 -1.12
N ILE A 72 34.57 -58.85 -0.12
CA ILE A 72 34.52 -58.74 1.35
C ILE A 72 35.93 -58.35 1.83
N SER A 73 36.11 -57.60 2.94
CA SER A 73 37.11 -57.88 4.01
C SER A 73 37.03 -56.87 5.16
N ALA A 74 37.61 -57.21 6.33
CA ALA A 74 37.65 -56.39 7.54
C ALA A 74 38.82 -56.80 8.48
N ALA A 75 38.96 -56.04 9.59
CA ALA A 75 39.72 -56.31 10.82
C ALA A 75 41.22 -55.91 10.90
N ASP A 76 41.62 -55.64 12.15
CA ASP A 76 42.98 -55.65 12.75
C ASP A 76 44.06 -54.62 12.29
N LYS A 77 44.99 -54.14 13.15
CA LYS A 77 45.01 -53.91 14.63
C LYS A 77 46.28 -53.15 15.08
N GLU A 78 46.20 -52.50 16.25
CA GLU A 78 47.31 -52.23 17.21
C GLU A 78 48.52 -51.30 16.88
N ALA A 79 49.24 -50.96 17.97
CA ALA A 79 50.56 -50.31 18.10
C ALA A 79 50.71 -48.77 17.90
N GLY A 80 51.68 -48.21 18.65
CA GLY A 80 52.13 -46.80 18.65
C GLY A 80 53.65 -46.72 18.90
N ILE A 81 54.13 -45.76 19.73
CA ILE A 81 55.56 -45.46 20.05
C ILE A 81 56.26 -44.60 18.96
N SER A 82 57.30 -43.77 19.20
CA SER A 82 57.52 -42.63 20.13
C SER A 82 58.79 -41.84 19.73
N SER A 83 59.16 -40.80 20.50
CA SER A 83 60.53 -40.26 20.71
C SER A 83 61.27 -39.43 19.63
N GLU A 84 61.25 -38.10 19.86
CA GLU A 84 62.40 -37.24 20.25
C GLU A 84 63.70 -37.05 19.41
N ASP A 85 64.09 -35.77 19.35
CA ASP A 85 65.43 -35.14 19.41
C ASP A 85 66.57 -35.39 18.40
N THR A 86 67.18 -34.26 17.97
CA THR A 86 68.64 -33.96 18.05
C THR A 86 68.90 -32.44 17.82
N ILE A 87 70.05 -31.89 18.24
CA ILE A 87 70.24 -30.49 18.67
C ILE A 87 71.53 -29.81 18.11
N VAL A 88 71.39 -28.61 17.49
CA VAL A 88 72.31 -27.41 17.56
C VAL A 88 73.75 -27.59 16.97
N PRO A 89 74.70 -26.59 16.86
CA PRO A 89 74.71 -25.09 16.79
C PRO A 89 75.31 -24.49 15.46
N GLY A 90 75.51 -23.15 15.38
CA GLY A 90 76.63 -22.64 14.55
C GLY A 90 76.87 -21.14 14.20
N SER A 91 76.93 -20.17 15.14
CA SER A 91 77.59 -18.82 15.01
C SER A 91 77.17 -17.83 13.87
N GLY A 92 77.43 -16.50 13.91
CA GLY A 92 78.14 -15.65 14.88
C GLY A 92 77.93 -14.12 14.67
N SER A 93 78.48 -13.31 15.59
CA SER A 93 78.20 -11.87 15.83
C SER A 93 78.71 -10.84 14.80
N THR A 94 78.07 -9.65 14.73
CA THR A 94 78.58 -8.23 14.66
C THR A 94 77.62 -7.31 13.85
N ALA A 95 77.60 -5.97 13.91
CA ALA A 95 77.85 -4.94 14.95
C ALA A 95 77.25 -3.57 14.45
N ARG A 96 77.20 -2.51 15.27
CA ARG A 96 76.69 -1.14 14.93
C ARG A 96 77.83 -0.10 14.88
N PRO A 97 77.71 1.02 14.12
CA PRO A 97 77.22 2.29 14.72
C PRO A 97 76.40 3.22 13.76
N ARG A 98 76.20 4.47 14.21
CA ARG A 98 75.39 5.60 13.64
C ARG A 98 76.21 6.48 12.65
N SER A 99 75.65 7.48 11.93
CA SER A 99 74.24 8.00 11.89
C SER A 99 73.65 8.12 10.44
N GLU A 100 73.35 9.21 9.70
CA GLU A 100 73.32 10.71 9.86
C GLU A 100 72.24 11.36 8.95
N GLU A 101 72.00 12.67 9.16
CA GLU A 101 71.11 13.64 8.48
C GLU A 101 70.10 13.20 7.39
N GLU A 102 68.89 12.85 7.83
CA GLU A 102 67.71 13.74 7.71
C GLU A 102 67.60 14.70 6.49
N LYS A 103 67.56 14.22 5.23
CA LYS A 103 67.03 15.05 4.10
C LYS A 103 66.39 14.37 2.87
N ALA A 104 66.10 13.06 2.90
CA ALA A 104 65.59 12.32 1.73
C ALA A 104 64.15 11.77 1.81
N ARG A 105 63.37 12.11 2.85
CA ARG A 105 62.17 11.35 3.26
C ARG A 105 60.87 11.55 2.44
N SER A 106 60.91 12.23 1.29
CA SER A 106 59.72 12.68 0.54
C SER A 106 59.47 12.02 -0.83
N ARG A 107 60.29 11.05 -1.28
CA ARG A 107 60.21 10.51 -2.67
C ARG A 107 60.11 8.98 -2.82
N PHE A 108 59.68 8.23 -1.78
CA PHE A 108 59.57 6.76 -1.86
C PHE A 108 58.16 6.16 -1.76
N LEU A 109 57.16 6.89 -1.23
CA LEU A 109 55.82 6.34 -1.00
C LEU A 109 54.89 6.29 -2.23
N SER A 110 55.29 6.82 -3.37
CA SER A 110 54.52 6.76 -4.63
C SER A 110 54.71 5.48 -5.44
N LYS A 111 55.53 4.52 -4.97
CA LYS A 111 55.96 3.36 -5.77
C LYS A 111 55.38 2.00 -5.34
N PHE A 112 54.38 1.95 -4.45
CA PHE A 112 53.89 0.70 -3.85
C PHE A 112 52.35 0.55 -3.79
N ARG A 113 51.63 0.78 -4.91
CA ARG A 113 50.27 0.20 -5.11
C ARG A 113 49.75 0.24 -6.56
N LYS A 114 50.24 -0.66 -7.42
CA LYS A 114 49.49 -1.12 -8.61
C LYS A 114 49.96 -2.51 -9.09
N HIS A 115 49.03 -3.28 -9.65
CA HIS A 115 49.20 -4.63 -10.21
C HIS A 115 49.65 -5.75 -9.26
N SER A 116 48.67 -6.45 -8.70
CA SER A 116 48.44 -7.84 -9.12
C SER A 116 47.13 -7.91 -9.90
N LYS A 117 47.12 -8.64 -11.02
CA LYS A 117 45.91 -9.11 -11.71
C LYS A 117 45.88 -10.60 -11.41
N GLU A 118 44.76 -11.13 -10.95
CA GLU A 118 44.60 -12.58 -10.79
C GLU A 118 43.26 -12.99 -11.42
N GLU A 119 43.26 -14.16 -12.03
CA GLU A 119 42.26 -14.57 -13.01
C GLU A 119 41.40 -15.70 -12.43
N LYS A 120 40.08 -15.52 -12.39
CA LYS A 120 39.14 -16.56 -11.98
C LYS A 120 38.05 -16.76 -13.02
N ARG A 121 37.79 -18.03 -13.28
CA ARG A 121 36.71 -18.52 -14.15
C ARG A 121 35.36 -18.33 -13.44
N PRO A 122 34.24 -18.25 -14.19
CA PRO A 122 32.92 -18.41 -13.61
C PRO A 122 32.70 -19.87 -13.23
N ASP A 123 32.12 -20.11 -12.06
CA ASP A 123 31.39 -21.32 -11.74
C ASP A 123 30.16 -20.92 -10.92
N THR A 124 29.03 -21.54 -11.20
CA THR A 124 27.71 -21.19 -10.66
C THR A 124 27.35 -22.06 -9.48
N THR A 125 27.06 -21.46 -8.32
CA THR A 125 26.19 -22.07 -7.30
C THR A 125 25.64 -21.00 -6.38
N ASP A 126 24.32 -20.92 -6.27
CA ASP A 126 23.65 -20.07 -5.29
C ASP A 126 23.80 -20.67 -3.89
N SER A 127 23.99 -19.81 -2.90
CA SER A 127 23.86 -20.15 -1.48
C SER A 127 23.53 -18.89 -0.70
N GLU A 128 22.34 -18.86 -0.10
CA GLU A 128 21.98 -17.81 0.86
C GLU A 128 22.82 -17.96 2.13
N GLU A 129 23.48 -16.89 2.60
CA GLU A 129 23.63 -16.62 4.03
C GLU A 129 24.23 -15.22 4.32
N THR A 130 23.99 -14.74 5.55
CA THR A 130 24.69 -13.59 6.18
C THR A 130 24.52 -12.20 5.53
N LYS A 131 23.28 -11.70 5.42
CA LYS A 131 23.01 -10.24 5.31
C LYS A 131 23.06 -9.54 6.68
N THR A 132 24.22 -9.49 7.35
CA THR A 132 24.41 -8.68 8.57
C THR A 132 24.80 -7.23 8.24
N HIS A 133 24.27 -6.29 9.03
CA HIS A 133 24.19 -4.87 8.65
C HIS A 133 25.54 -4.16 8.46
N LYS A 134 25.72 -3.51 7.30
CA LYS A 134 26.75 -2.49 7.07
C LYS A 134 26.20 -1.07 7.20
N PHE A 135 25.65 -0.72 8.37
CA PHE A 135 25.30 0.67 8.70
C PHE A 135 26.59 1.50 8.97
N ALA A 136 27.37 1.74 7.91
CA ALA A 136 28.74 2.23 7.98
C ALA A 136 28.86 3.76 8.15
N ASN A 137 28.57 4.23 9.37
CA ASN A 137 29.22 5.42 9.95
C ASN A 137 28.95 6.78 9.25
N LYS A 138 27.69 7.01 8.83
CA LYS A 138 27.18 8.35 8.47
C LYS A 138 27.20 9.23 9.73
N LYS A 139 27.92 10.35 9.74
CA LYS A 139 28.04 11.23 10.92
C LYS A 139 26.77 12.07 11.12
N PHE A 140 25.84 11.55 11.94
CA PHE A 140 24.58 12.20 12.33
C PHE A 140 24.80 13.53 13.07
N THR A 141 25.07 14.59 12.32
CA THR A 141 25.31 15.94 12.85
C THR A 141 24.01 16.50 13.43
N PHE A 142 24.04 17.04 14.65
CA PHE A 142 22.84 17.54 15.36
C PHE A 142 22.01 18.53 14.52
N GLY A 143 22.66 19.54 13.91
CA GLY A 143 21.98 20.49 13.02
C GLY A 143 21.44 19.86 11.73
N GLY A 144 21.99 18.73 11.28
CA GLY A 144 21.45 17.94 10.16
C GLY A 144 20.18 17.20 10.56
N GLN A 145 20.17 16.54 11.73
CA GLN A 145 19.00 15.87 12.29
C GLN A 145 17.86 16.85 12.58
N MET A 146 18.15 17.99 13.23
CA MET A 146 17.16 19.05 13.45
C MET A 146 16.62 19.61 12.14
N ARG A 147 17.46 19.74 11.09
CA ARG A 147 17.00 20.17 9.76
C ARG A 147 16.11 19.12 9.08
N ALA A 148 16.42 17.82 9.20
CA ALA A 148 15.55 16.77 8.68
C ALA A 148 14.17 16.81 9.37
N ILE A 149 14.15 16.88 10.70
CA ILE A 149 12.91 16.94 11.51
C ILE A 149 12.06 18.16 11.13
N PHE A 150 12.62 19.38 11.16
CA PHE A 150 11.83 20.60 10.99
C PHE A 150 11.68 21.09 9.55
N MET A 151 12.54 20.67 8.61
CA MET A 151 12.49 21.10 7.20
C MET A 151 12.37 19.95 6.18
N GLY A 152 12.21 18.70 6.62
CA GLY A 152 12.05 17.55 5.73
C GLY A 152 10.70 17.54 4.98
N SER A 153 9.62 17.93 5.65
CA SER A 153 8.29 18.07 5.03
C SER A 153 7.86 19.52 4.93
N TRP A 154 7.17 19.88 3.83
CA TRP A 154 6.51 21.18 3.68
C TRP A 154 5.40 21.40 4.70
N VAL A 155 4.77 20.32 5.18
CA VAL A 155 3.70 20.35 6.18
C VAL A 155 4.21 20.90 7.52
N ASN A 156 5.51 20.76 7.80
CA ASN A 156 6.14 21.19 9.06
C ASN A 156 6.02 22.70 9.34
N ILE A 157 5.72 23.53 8.34
CA ILE A 157 5.40 24.95 8.56
C ILE A 157 4.20 25.14 9.52
N LEU A 158 3.29 24.15 9.56
CA LEU A 158 2.14 24.12 10.45
C LEU A 158 2.49 23.75 11.90
N LEU A 159 3.73 23.31 12.21
CA LEU A 159 4.15 23.00 13.60
C LEU A 159 4.03 24.21 14.55
N ILE A 160 4.02 25.43 14.01
CA ILE A 160 3.77 26.67 14.76
C ILE A 160 2.35 26.67 15.37
N ALA A 161 1.39 25.96 14.78
CA ALA A 161 0.04 25.83 15.32
C ALA A 161 0.00 25.04 16.64
N ALA A 162 0.93 24.10 16.89
CA ALA A 162 0.95 23.32 18.13
C ALA A 162 1.11 24.16 19.41
N PRO A 163 2.18 24.97 19.58
CA PRO A 163 2.31 25.83 20.77
C PRO A 163 1.20 26.90 20.84
N VAL A 164 0.66 27.36 19.71
CA VAL A 164 -0.45 28.34 19.69
C VAL A 164 -1.76 27.70 20.13
N GLY A 165 -2.09 26.50 19.66
CA GLY A 165 -3.29 25.75 20.02
C GLY A 165 -3.30 25.33 21.49
N ILE A 166 -2.13 24.91 22.00
CA ILE A 166 -1.91 24.63 23.42
C ILE A 166 -2.06 25.91 24.26
N ALA A 167 -1.49 27.04 23.82
CA ALA A 167 -1.62 28.32 24.52
C ALA A 167 -3.07 28.84 24.55
N LEU A 168 -3.81 28.72 23.44
CA LEU A 168 -5.23 29.10 23.35
C LEU A 168 -6.11 28.23 24.26
N GLY A 169 -5.86 26.92 24.29
CA GLY A 169 -6.57 25.97 25.15
C GLY A 169 -6.28 26.22 26.64
N ALA A 170 -5.00 26.38 27.01
CA ALA A 170 -4.59 26.71 28.37
C ALA A 170 -5.15 28.07 28.86
N ALA A 171 -5.22 29.06 27.97
CA ALA A 171 -5.81 30.37 28.25
C ALA A 171 -7.36 30.38 28.19
N LYS A 172 -8.01 29.24 27.91
CA LYS A 172 -9.47 29.07 27.78
C LYS A 172 -10.13 30.16 26.91
N GLN A 173 -9.50 30.47 25.78
CA GLN A 173 -10.00 31.45 24.82
C GLN A 173 -11.06 30.82 23.90
N ASN A 174 -11.49 31.56 22.87
CA ASN A 174 -12.50 31.14 21.89
C ASN A 174 -12.32 29.67 21.46
N PHE A 175 -13.22 28.80 21.91
CA PHE A 175 -13.14 27.35 21.72
C PHE A 175 -13.17 26.93 20.24
N ILE A 176 -13.81 27.70 19.35
CA ILE A 176 -13.77 27.45 17.91
C ILE A 176 -12.34 27.66 17.37
N ALA A 177 -11.61 28.65 17.89
CA ALA A 177 -10.20 28.85 17.58
C ALA A 177 -9.30 27.78 18.23
N VAL A 178 -9.64 27.31 19.45
CA VAL A 178 -8.96 26.15 20.08
C VAL A 178 -9.10 24.91 19.20
N PHE A 179 -10.31 24.61 18.71
CA PHE A 179 -10.56 23.50 17.78
C PHE A 179 -9.72 23.66 16.51
N VAL A 180 -9.91 24.75 15.76
CA VAL A 180 -9.28 24.94 14.44
C VAL A 180 -7.74 24.97 14.52
N VAL A 181 -7.15 25.59 15.55
CA VAL A 181 -5.69 25.65 15.66
C VAL A 181 -5.10 24.31 16.08
N ASN A 182 -5.72 23.56 17.00
CA ASN A 182 -5.24 22.21 17.35
C ASN A 182 -5.49 21.19 16.23
N PHE A 183 -6.58 21.34 15.46
CA PHE A 183 -6.87 20.58 14.24
C PHE A 183 -5.75 20.73 13.21
N ILE A 184 -5.32 21.97 12.94
CA ILE A 184 -4.18 22.27 12.06
C ILE A 184 -2.85 21.78 12.66
N ALA A 185 -2.71 21.80 13.99
CA ALA A 185 -1.49 21.36 14.68
C ALA A 185 -1.24 19.84 14.61
N ILE A 186 -2.28 19.01 14.64
CA ILE A 186 -2.12 17.55 14.62
C ILE A 186 -1.59 17.06 13.26
N ILE A 187 -1.99 17.69 12.14
CA ILE A 187 -1.54 17.33 10.77
C ILE A 187 -0.01 17.16 10.63
N PRO A 188 0.85 18.15 10.98
CA PRO A 188 2.30 17.98 10.94
C PRO A 188 2.84 17.07 12.04
N LEU A 189 2.17 16.97 13.19
CA LEU A 189 2.61 16.11 14.30
C LEU A 189 2.42 14.62 13.95
N ALA A 190 1.34 14.28 13.25
CA ALA A 190 1.12 12.96 12.64
C ALA A 190 2.27 12.59 11.70
N ALA A 191 2.68 13.53 10.83
CA ALA A 191 3.81 13.33 9.91
C ALA A 191 5.14 13.11 10.65
N LEU A 192 5.39 13.82 11.76
CA LEU A 192 6.58 13.58 12.60
C LEU A 192 6.53 12.24 13.34
N LEU A 193 5.34 11.79 13.76
CA LEU A 193 5.14 10.51 14.46
C LEU A 193 5.34 9.32 13.48
N SER A 194 4.74 9.39 12.30
CA SER A 194 4.94 8.43 11.21
C SER A 194 6.42 8.35 10.79
N TYR A 195 7.07 9.48 10.50
CA TYR A 195 8.50 9.52 10.15
C TYR A 195 9.41 8.99 11.27
N ALA A 196 9.12 9.30 12.54
CA ALA A 196 9.87 8.74 13.67
C ALA A 196 9.71 7.21 13.78
N THR A 197 8.52 6.68 13.44
CA THR A 197 8.21 5.25 13.44
C THR A 197 8.99 4.54 12.33
N GLU A 198 9.01 5.10 11.12
CA GLU A 198 9.77 4.62 9.95
C GLU A 198 11.28 4.55 10.22
N GLU A 199 11.86 5.62 10.77
CA GLU A 199 13.27 5.69 11.20
C GLU A 199 13.67 4.63 12.25
N ILE A 200 12.71 4.16 13.07
CA ILE A 200 12.92 3.04 14.01
C ILE A 200 12.69 1.69 13.30
N ALA A 201 11.67 1.56 12.46
CA ALA A 201 11.34 0.35 11.72
C ALA A 201 12.51 -0.14 10.85
N LEU A 202 13.18 0.79 10.15
CA LEU A 202 14.41 0.55 9.36
C LEU A 202 15.57 -0.06 10.17
N ARG A 203 15.50 -0.06 11.51
CA ARG A 203 16.58 -0.48 12.42
C ARG A 203 16.27 -1.75 13.23
N VAL A 204 15.00 -2.16 13.34
CA VAL A 204 14.58 -3.32 14.16
C VAL A 204 14.30 -4.60 13.35
N GLY A 205 14.34 -4.51 12.02
CA GLY A 205 14.12 -5.64 11.10
C GLY A 205 12.64 -5.86 10.76
N GLU A 206 12.37 -6.56 9.67
CA GLU A 206 11.08 -6.64 8.96
C GLU A 206 9.87 -6.92 9.89
N THR A 207 9.92 -7.98 10.70
CA THR A 207 8.81 -8.37 11.60
C THR A 207 8.54 -7.33 12.69
N LEU A 208 9.58 -6.75 13.31
CA LEU A 208 9.39 -5.74 14.37
C LEU A 208 9.06 -4.36 13.78
N GLY A 209 9.59 -4.02 12.60
CA GLY A 209 9.26 -2.80 11.87
C GLY A 209 7.81 -2.80 11.40
N GLY A 210 7.33 -3.94 10.87
CA GLY A 210 5.93 -4.13 10.53
C GLY A 210 5.00 -4.01 11.75
N LEU A 211 5.37 -4.59 12.90
CA LEU A 211 4.60 -4.46 14.14
C LEU A 211 4.61 -3.01 14.70
N LEU A 212 5.75 -2.31 14.61
CA LEU A 212 5.82 -0.89 14.97
C LEU A 212 4.94 -0.04 14.07
N ASN A 213 5.00 -0.23 12.75
CA ASN A 213 4.18 0.52 11.80
C ASN A 213 2.68 0.25 12.01
N ALA A 214 2.30 -1.01 12.22
CA ALA A 214 0.94 -1.42 12.58
C ALA A 214 0.41 -0.77 13.87
N THR A 215 1.30 -0.50 14.84
CA THR A 215 0.95 0.09 16.15
C THR A 215 0.95 1.62 16.12
N PHE A 216 1.94 2.23 15.45
CA PHE A 216 2.21 3.67 15.50
C PHE A 216 1.79 4.46 14.25
N GLY A 217 1.45 3.82 13.13
CA GLY A 217 0.84 4.50 11.97
C GLY A 217 -0.49 5.15 12.39
N ASN A 218 -1.43 4.31 12.83
CA ASN A 218 -2.72 4.73 13.42
C ASN A 218 -2.61 5.35 14.82
N ALA A 219 -1.43 5.84 15.25
CA ALA A 219 -1.26 6.36 16.61
C ALA A 219 -2.16 7.56 16.89
N VAL A 220 -2.39 8.41 15.91
CA VAL A 220 -3.17 9.64 16.08
C VAL A 220 -4.66 9.31 16.24
N GLU A 221 -5.16 8.38 15.44
CA GLU A 221 -6.51 7.80 15.51
C GLU A 221 -6.73 7.17 16.89
N VAL A 222 -5.77 6.37 17.38
CA VAL A 222 -5.83 5.75 18.72
C VAL A 222 -5.80 6.83 19.81
N ILE A 223 -4.90 7.81 19.76
CA ILE A 223 -4.77 8.87 20.78
C ILE A 223 -6.05 9.72 20.85
N VAL A 224 -6.59 10.16 19.70
CA VAL A 224 -7.84 10.93 19.63
C VAL A 224 -9.01 10.08 20.11
N SER A 225 -9.10 8.81 19.71
CA SER A 225 -10.17 7.90 20.16
C SER A 225 -10.12 7.63 21.66
N VAL A 226 -8.93 7.45 22.24
CA VAL A 226 -8.76 7.26 23.70
C VAL A 226 -9.13 8.53 24.46
N ILE A 227 -8.76 9.71 23.96
CA ILE A 227 -9.10 11.00 24.59
C ILE A 227 -10.58 11.34 24.48
N ALA A 228 -11.24 10.97 23.39
CA ALA A 228 -12.69 11.06 23.26
C ALA A 228 -13.40 10.06 24.19
N LEU A 229 -12.93 8.80 24.25
CA LEU A 229 -13.46 7.80 25.18
C LEU A 229 -13.31 8.20 26.66
N THR A 230 -12.20 8.83 27.07
CA THR A 230 -12.06 9.33 28.45
C THR A 230 -12.98 10.50 28.77
N LYS A 231 -13.46 11.23 27.75
CA LYS A 231 -14.40 12.37 27.86
C LYS A 231 -15.88 12.00 27.59
N ASP A 232 -16.18 10.71 27.45
CA ASP A 232 -17.53 10.18 27.16
C ASP A 232 -18.09 10.54 25.76
N GLU A 233 -17.22 11.00 24.87
CA GLU A 233 -17.48 11.35 23.47
C GLU A 233 -17.63 10.10 22.56
N ILE A 234 -18.42 9.12 23.00
CA ILE A 234 -18.53 7.79 22.39
C ILE A 234 -19.08 7.86 20.95
N ILE A 235 -19.96 8.82 20.67
CA ILE A 235 -20.47 9.07 19.31
C ILE A 235 -19.33 9.54 18.39
N ILE A 236 -18.47 10.45 18.87
CA ILE A 236 -17.29 10.91 18.12
C ILE A 236 -16.33 9.74 17.89
N VAL A 237 -16.03 8.94 18.92
CA VAL A 237 -15.16 7.74 18.80
C VAL A 237 -15.66 6.79 17.71
N LYS A 238 -16.91 6.30 17.84
CA LYS A 238 -17.52 5.38 16.87
C LYS A 238 -17.46 5.97 15.46
N THR A 239 -17.91 7.21 15.31
CA THR A 239 -18.09 7.84 14.01
C THR A 239 -16.75 8.19 13.34
N SER A 240 -15.71 8.56 14.11
CA SER A 240 -14.37 8.81 13.56
C SER A 240 -13.63 7.56 13.13
N LEU A 241 -13.90 6.41 13.77
CA LEU A 241 -13.31 5.14 13.35
C LEU A 241 -13.91 4.67 12.01
N ILE A 242 -15.22 4.81 11.81
CA ILE A 242 -15.85 4.57 10.50
C ILE A 242 -15.36 5.59 9.47
N GLY A 243 -15.30 6.87 9.85
CA GLY A 243 -14.81 7.95 8.99
C GLY A 243 -13.36 7.74 8.53
N SER A 244 -12.49 7.18 9.36
CA SER A 244 -11.11 6.82 9.01
C SER A 244 -11.06 5.82 7.85
N ILE A 245 -11.89 4.76 7.93
CA ILE A 245 -12.00 3.76 6.87
C ILE A 245 -12.59 4.39 5.59
N LEU A 246 -13.64 5.20 5.69
CA LEU A 246 -14.21 5.90 4.51
C LEU A 246 -13.22 6.86 3.84
N SER A 247 -12.45 7.59 4.66
CA SER A 247 -11.40 8.51 4.21
C SER A 247 -10.30 7.75 3.46
N ASN A 248 -9.78 6.67 4.03
CA ASN A 248 -8.68 5.91 3.43
C ASN A 248 -9.13 5.13 2.19
N LEU A 249 -10.36 4.62 2.14
CA LEU A 249 -10.89 3.90 0.98
C LEU A 249 -11.40 4.78 -0.17
N LEU A 250 -11.92 5.99 0.10
CA LEU A 250 -12.46 6.87 -0.95
C LEU A 250 -11.59 8.09 -1.23
N LEU A 251 -11.22 8.85 -0.20
CA LEU A 251 -10.45 10.09 -0.36
C LEU A 251 -8.99 9.77 -0.73
N VAL A 252 -8.31 8.90 0.01
CA VAL A 252 -6.89 8.57 -0.28
C VAL A 252 -6.75 7.80 -1.58
N LEU A 253 -7.46 6.69 -1.71
CA LEU A 253 -7.41 5.87 -2.92
C LEU A 253 -7.85 6.67 -4.16
N GLY A 254 -8.88 7.51 -3.99
CA GLY A 254 -9.33 8.45 -5.02
C GLY A 254 -8.24 9.43 -5.42
N MET A 255 -7.58 10.09 -4.47
CA MET A 255 -6.44 10.97 -4.75
C MET A 255 -5.24 10.22 -5.36
N CYS A 256 -4.98 8.97 -4.98
CA CYS A 256 -3.90 8.16 -5.53
C CYS A 256 -4.14 7.84 -7.01
N PHE A 257 -5.31 7.27 -7.35
CA PHE A 257 -5.70 6.96 -8.72
C PHE A 257 -5.78 8.22 -9.59
N LEU A 258 -6.28 9.34 -9.04
CA LEU A 258 -6.31 10.64 -9.72
C LEU A 258 -4.90 11.16 -10.01
N CYS A 259 -4.09 11.40 -8.98
CA CYS A 259 -2.81 12.08 -9.11
C CYS A 259 -1.75 11.24 -9.83
N GLY A 260 -1.75 9.92 -9.63
CA GLY A 260 -0.90 9.00 -10.40
C GLY A 260 -1.37 8.85 -11.85
N GLY A 261 -2.68 8.76 -12.07
CA GLY A 261 -3.30 8.57 -13.39
C GLY A 261 -3.27 9.81 -14.29
N LEU A 262 -3.22 11.03 -13.74
CA LEU A 262 -3.23 12.31 -14.48
C LEU A 262 -2.12 12.46 -15.56
N ARG A 263 -1.08 11.61 -15.54
CA ARG A 263 0.01 11.60 -16.53
C ARG A 263 0.23 10.25 -17.21
N ARG A 264 -0.67 9.27 -17.01
CA ARG A 264 -0.59 7.92 -17.58
C ARG A 264 -1.84 7.64 -18.40
N GLU A 265 -2.12 6.38 -18.71
CA GLU A 265 -3.43 5.94 -19.23
C GLU A 265 -4.08 5.03 -18.20
N GLU A 266 -3.33 4.01 -17.79
CA GLU A 266 -3.64 3.13 -16.67
C GLU A 266 -2.37 3.00 -15.78
N GLN A 267 -2.54 2.56 -14.53
CA GLN A 267 -1.47 2.14 -13.61
C GLN A 267 -1.79 0.76 -13.08
N PHE A 268 -0.83 -0.16 -13.10
CA PHE A 268 -1.01 -1.55 -12.66
C PHE A 268 -0.60 -1.74 -11.20
N PHE A 269 -1.16 -2.76 -10.56
CA PHE A 269 -0.78 -3.21 -9.23
C PHE A 269 -0.95 -4.74 -9.09
N ASN A 270 -0.30 -5.33 -8.09
CA ASN A 270 -0.34 -6.75 -7.81
C ASN A 270 -1.72 -7.16 -7.28
N THR A 271 -2.56 -7.66 -8.19
CA THR A 271 -3.90 -8.21 -7.91
C THR A 271 -3.90 -9.12 -6.69
N THR A 272 -2.97 -10.07 -6.61
CA THR A 272 -2.90 -11.05 -5.51
C THR A 272 -2.81 -10.38 -4.15
N VAL A 273 -1.93 -9.40 -3.99
CA VAL A 273 -1.73 -8.68 -2.72
C VAL A 273 -2.94 -7.80 -2.42
N ALA A 274 -3.37 -7.01 -3.40
CA ALA A 274 -4.42 -6.02 -3.22
C ALA A 274 -5.80 -6.67 -2.99
N GLN A 275 -6.17 -7.69 -3.77
CA GLN A 275 -7.39 -8.49 -3.58
C GLN A 275 -7.38 -9.26 -2.25
N THR A 276 -6.22 -9.77 -1.80
CA THR A 276 -6.14 -10.44 -0.49
C THR A 276 -6.41 -9.46 0.65
N ALA A 277 -5.79 -8.28 0.62
CA ALA A 277 -6.04 -7.22 1.61
C ALA A 277 -7.50 -6.72 1.56
N ALA A 278 -8.05 -6.49 0.38
CA ALA A 278 -9.43 -6.04 0.20
C ALA A 278 -10.46 -7.11 0.64
N SER A 279 -10.20 -8.39 0.36
CA SER A 279 -11.05 -9.50 0.81
C SER A 279 -11.05 -9.67 2.33
N LEU A 280 -9.87 -9.54 2.97
CA LEU A 280 -9.77 -9.53 4.42
C LEU A 280 -10.49 -8.32 5.04
N LEU A 281 -10.43 -7.16 4.40
CA LEU A 281 -11.18 -5.97 4.81
C LEU A 281 -12.70 -6.17 4.67
N VAL A 282 -13.20 -6.78 3.60
CA VAL A 282 -14.63 -7.15 3.46
C VAL A 282 -15.08 -8.04 4.63
N LEU A 283 -14.28 -9.04 5.00
CA LEU A 283 -14.59 -9.95 6.12
C LEU A 283 -14.54 -9.23 7.48
N ALA A 284 -13.56 -8.35 7.68
CA ALA A 284 -13.43 -7.54 8.89
C ALA A 284 -14.66 -6.63 9.08
N ILE A 285 -15.03 -5.90 8.03
CA ILE A 285 -16.13 -4.93 8.04
C ILE A 285 -17.48 -5.63 8.18
N ALA A 286 -17.72 -6.75 7.49
CA ALA A 286 -18.91 -7.56 7.71
C ALA A 286 -19.03 -8.02 9.18
N SER A 287 -17.92 -8.40 9.80
CA SER A 287 -17.89 -8.83 11.21
C SER A 287 -18.15 -7.67 12.19
N VAL A 288 -17.68 -6.45 11.87
CA VAL A 288 -17.97 -5.22 12.63
C VAL A 288 -19.43 -4.77 12.48
N ILE A 289 -20.06 -5.03 11.32
CA ILE A 289 -21.45 -4.64 11.01
C ILE A 289 -22.49 -5.56 11.66
N ILE A 290 -22.21 -6.85 11.86
CA ILE A 290 -23.18 -7.83 12.39
C ILE A 290 -23.84 -7.38 13.72
N PRO A 291 -23.12 -6.88 14.75
CA PRO A 291 -23.75 -6.40 15.98
C PRO A 291 -24.69 -5.20 15.76
N THR A 292 -24.38 -4.29 14.83
CA THR A 292 -25.26 -3.17 14.48
C THR A 292 -26.55 -3.66 13.81
N VAL A 293 -26.45 -4.57 12.83
CA VAL A 293 -27.64 -5.12 12.16
C VAL A 293 -28.51 -5.92 13.14
N PHE A 294 -27.90 -6.62 14.10
CA PHE A 294 -28.61 -7.30 15.16
C PHE A 294 -29.38 -6.31 16.06
N ASP A 295 -28.74 -5.23 16.51
CA ASP A 295 -29.36 -4.20 17.36
C ASP A 295 -30.52 -3.48 16.64
N LEU A 296 -30.29 -3.03 15.40
CA LEU A 296 -31.28 -2.31 14.60
C LEU A 296 -32.50 -3.15 14.22
N TRP A 297 -32.36 -4.47 14.01
CA TRP A 297 -33.43 -5.32 13.46
C TRP A 297 -34.02 -6.33 14.46
N VAL A 298 -33.46 -6.50 15.66
CA VAL A 298 -33.96 -7.44 16.68
C VAL A 298 -34.55 -6.69 17.89
N SER A 299 -35.86 -6.43 17.83
CA SER A 299 -36.62 -5.76 18.90
C SER A 299 -36.47 -6.45 20.26
N ASN A 300 -36.39 -5.64 21.33
CA ASN A 300 -36.20 -6.09 22.73
C ASN A 300 -34.83 -6.72 23.04
N THR A 301 -33.80 -6.40 22.24
CA THR A 301 -32.41 -6.58 22.66
C THR A 301 -32.07 -5.50 23.71
N GLY A 302 -31.81 -5.91 24.95
CA GLY A 302 -31.33 -4.98 25.98
C GLY A 302 -29.86 -4.60 25.75
N ALA A 303 -29.46 -3.38 26.12
CA ALA A 303 -28.12 -2.82 25.89
C ALA A 303 -26.99 -3.77 26.35
N ASP A 304 -27.13 -4.40 27.53
CA ASP A 304 -26.20 -5.40 28.07
C ASP A 304 -25.85 -6.51 27.06
N LYS A 305 -26.83 -6.95 26.25
CA LYS A 305 -26.64 -7.98 25.23
C LYS A 305 -25.88 -7.44 24.03
N VAL A 306 -26.17 -6.20 23.59
CA VAL A 306 -25.46 -5.52 22.51
C VAL A 306 -23.99 -5.31 22.89
N ALA A 307 -23.74 -4.86 24.12
CA ALA A 307 -22.41 -4.72 24.70
C ALA A 307 -21.70 -6.09 24.81
N ALA A 308 -22.36 -7.13 25.32
CA ALA A 308 -21.78 -8.48 25.43
C ALA A 308 -21.42 -9.09 24.06
N ILE A 309 -22.31 -8.99 23.06
CA ILE A 309 -22.05 -9.41 21.67
C ILE A 309 -20.86 -8.63 21.11
N SER A 310 -20.84 -7.31 21.27
CA SER A 310 -19.76 -6.44 20.79
C SER A 310 -18.41 -6.78 21.40
N ARG A 311 -18.35 -7.06 22.71
CA ARG A 311 -17.15 -7.51 23.43
C ARG A 311 -16.66 -8.86 22.89
N GLY A 312 -17.55 -9.82 22.69
CA GLY A 312 -17.24 -11.12 22.11
C GLY A 312 -16.67 -11.00 20.69
N THR A 313 -17.35 -10.26 19.82
CA THR A 313 -16.88 -9.96 18.45
C THR A 313 -15.53 -9.26 18.47
N SER A 314 -15.30 -8.30 19.37
CA SER A 314 -14.03 -7.57 19.46
C SER A 314 -12.85 -8.47 19.83
N ILE A 315 -13.03 -9.42 20.75
CA ILE A 315 -12.00 -10.42 21.08
C ILE A 315 -11.68 -11.31 19.87
N ILE A 316 -12.71 -11.71 19.10
CA ILE A 316 -12.54 -12.50 17.88
C ILE A 316 -11.79 -11.69 16.80
N LEU A 317 -12.12 -10.41 16.62
CA LEU A 317 -11.44 -9.53 15.65
C LEU A 317 -9.96 -9.33 15.99
N LEU A 318 -9.63 -9.11 17.27
CA LEU A 318 -8.23 -9.00 17.72
C LEU A 318 -7.45 -10.31 17.54
N PHE A 319 -8.10 -11.47 17.71
CA PHE A 319 -7.49 -12.76 17.38
C PHE A 319 -7.25 -12.91 15.86
N VAL A 320 -8.24 -12.57 15.03
CA VAL A 320 -8.11 -12.54 13.56
C VAL A 320 -7.00 -11.59 13.13
N TYR A 321 -6.84 -10.44 13.79
CA TYR A 321 -5.74 -9.51 13.56
C TYR A 321 -4.37 -10.12 13.89
N GLY A 322 -4.25 -10.82 15.01
CA GLY A 322 -3.02 -11.56 15.36
C GLY A 322 -2.67 -12.64 14.32
N MET A 323 -3.67 -13.33 13.78
CA MET A 323 -3.48 -14.28 12.67
C MET A 323 -3.11 -13.57 11.35
N TYR A 324 -3.69 -12.40 11.07
CA TYR A 324 -3.33 -11.58 9.91
C TYR A 324 -1.88 -11.06 10.00
N LEU A 325 -1.42 -10.56 11.14
CA LEU A 325 -0.03 -10.16 11.33
C LEU A 325 0.93 -11.36 11.17
N PHE A 326 0.56 -12.54 11.66
CA PHE A 326 1.34 -13.77 11.43
C PHE A 326 1.37 -14.18 9.94
N PHE A 327 0.27 -13.98 9.22
CA PHE A 327 0.18 -14.21 7.77
C PHE A 327 1.10 -13.24 7.00
N GLN A 328 0.94 -11.94 7.23
CA GLN A 328 1.69 -10.89 6.56
C GLN A 328 3.19 -10.93 6.88
N LEU A 329 3.56 -10.94 8.17
CA LEU A 329 4.94 -10.77 8.64
C LEU A 329 5.76 -12.07 8.66
N LYS A 330 5.19 -13.22 8.29
CA LYS A 330 5.90 -14.50 8.30
C LYS A 330 5.54 -15.47 7.18
N THR A 331 4.27 -15.86 7.01
CA THR A 331 3.96 -16.96 6.07
C THR A 331 3.85 -16.49 4.61
N HIS A 332 3.49 -15.23 4.37
CA HIS A 332 3.30 -14.66 3.04
C HIS A 332 4.09 -13.36 2.81
N ALA A 333 5.12 -13.06 3.62
CA ALA A 333 5.94 -11.85 3.48
C ALA A 333 6.55 -11.69 2.07
N THR A 334 6.97 -12.80 1.44
CA THR A 334 7.48 -12.85 0.06
C THR A 334 6.46 -12.48 -1.01
N MET A 335 5.16 -12.57 -0.71
CA MET A 335 4.07 -12.14 -1.60
C MET A 335 3.84 -10.63 -1.50
N TYR A 336 3.94 -10.05 -0.29
CA TYR A 336 3.82 -8.61 -0.07
C TYR A 336 5.01 -7.80 -0.62
N ASN A 337 6.17 -8.43 -0.81
CA ASN A 337 7.41 -7.79 -1.29
C ASN A 337 7.58 -7.80 -2.84
N GLN A 338 6.51 -7.99 -3.62
CA GLN A 338 6.55 -8.04 -5.10
C GLN A 338 6.03 -6.74 -5.74
N GLU A 339 6.91 -5.98 -6.40
CA GLU A 339 6.53 -4.79 -7.19
C GLU A 339 5.74 -5.14 -8.47
N SER A 340 4.81 -4.26 -8.85
CA SER A 340 4.07 -4.34 -10.12
C SER A 340 4.81 -3.73 -11.34
N GLN A 341 4.16 -3.83 -12.51
CA GLN A 341 4.63 -3.27 -13.77
C GLN A 341 4.52 -1.73 -13.79
N LYS A 342 5.68 -1.07 -13.85
CA LYS A 342 5.78 0.41 -13.93
C LYS A 342 5.48 0.92 -15.36
N VAL A 343 4.78 2.06 -15.45
CA VAL A 343 4.24 2.71 -16.65
C VAL A 343 4.83 4.15 -16.78
N PRO A 344 5.64 4.44 -17.81
CA PRO A 344 6.32 5.74 -17.92
C PRO A 344 5.34 6.90 -18.12
N MET A 345 5.58 8.01 -17.42
CA MET A 345 4.73 9.20 -17.50
C MET A 345 4.79 9.89 -18.88
N LYS A 346 3.63 10.29 -19.39
CA LYS A 346 3.52 11.15 -20.58
C LYS A 346 4.32 12.46 -20.40
N PRO A 347 5.08 12.92 -21.41
CA PRO A 347 5.96 14.07 -21.29
C PRO A 347 5.18 15.39 -21.16
N ARG A 348 5.62 16.27 -20.27
CA ARG A 348 5.05 17.63 -20.16
C ARG A 348 5.37 18.43 -21.43
N LYS A 349 4.38 19.09 -22.02
CA LYS A 349 4.48 19.86 -23.28
C LYS A 349 5.65 20.87 -23.34
N LYS A 350 6.13 21.36 -22.18
CA LYS A 350 7.29 22.29 -22.07
C LYS A 350 8.68 21.63 -22.19
N HIS A 351 8.78 20.29 -22.15
CA HIS A 351 10.05 19.55 -22.25
C HIS A 351 10.26 18.82 -23.59
N LEU A 352 9.33 18.96 -24.55
CA LEU A 352 9.50 18.42 -25.89
C LEU A 352 10.63 19.15 -26.61
N LYS A 353 11.71 18.44 -26.95
CA LYS A 353 12.76 19.01 -27.80
C LYS A 353 12.18 19.32 -29.20
N PRO A 354 12.53 20.44 -29.84
CA PRO A 354 12.08 20.73 -31.20
C PRO A 354 12.45 19.57 -32.12
N GLY A 355 11.47 19.03 -32.85
CA GLY A 355 11.58 17.82 -33.65
C GLY A 355 10.77 16.63 -33.11
N GLN A 356 10.70 16.40 -31.79
CA GLN A 356 9.97 15.23 -31.23
C GLN A 356 8.46 15.27 -31.52
N LEU A 357 7.85 16.46 -31.45
CA LEU A 357 6.44 16.64 -31.84
C LEU A 357 6.21 16.33 -33.33
N GLN A 358 7.19 16.64 -34.20
CA GLN A 358 7.09 16.37 -35.64
C GLN A 358 7.27 14.88 -35.95
N LEU A 359 8.13 14.18 -35.21
CA LEU A 359 8.28 12.72 -35.29
C LEU A 359 6.99 12.01 -34.87
N GLY A 360 6.41 12.41 -33.73
CA GLY A 360 5.13 11.86 -33.25
C GLY A 360 3.97 12.13 -34.22
N LEU A 361 3.92 13.32 -34.81
CA LEU A 361 2.92 13.66 -35.83
C LEU A 361 3.14 12.91 -37.15
N ALA A 362 4.39 12.54 -37.49
CA ALA A 362 4.71 11.76 -38.68
C ALA A 362 4.22 10.31 -38.57
N ALA A 363 4.40 9.65 -37.42
CA ALA A 363 3.89 8.30 -37.19
C ALA A 363 2.35 8.27 -37.03
N ALA A 364 1.77 9.23 -36.28
CA ALA A 364 0.32 9.41 -36.25
C ALA A 364 -0.28 9.73 -37.64
N GLY A 365 0.52 10.30 -38.53
CA GLY A 365 0.19 10.60 -39.93
C GLY A 365 0.44 9.47 -40.93
N GLY A 366 0.60 8.22 -40.48
CA GLY A 366 1.07 7.04 -41.23
C GLY A 366 0.28 6.58 -42.47
N VAL A 367 -0.64 7.39 -43.01
CA VAL A 367 -1.38 7.15 -44.27
C VAL A 367 -1.29 8.35 -45.24
N GLY A 368 -0.80 9.52 -44.80
CA GLY A 368 -0.97 10.78 -45.53
C GLY A 368 0.22 11.30 -46.35
N ALA A 369 1.46 10.95 -45.98
CA ALA A 369 2.67 11.67 -46.45
C ALA A 369 3.47 10.97 -47.59
N ALA A 370 2.96 9.87 -48.13
CA ALA A 370 3.70 8.99 -49.05
C ALA A 370 3.75 9.47 -50.53
N GLN A 371 3.82 10.78 -50.78
CA GLN A 371 4.07 11.33 -52.12
C GLN A 371 5.15 12.41 -52.08
N GLY A 372 6.34 12.09 -52.62
CA GLY A 372 7.33 13.11 -52.98
C GLY A 372 8.67 13.11 -52.22
N ARG A 373 9.16 11.98 -51.71
CA ARG A 373 10.59 11.84 -51.36
C ARG A 373 11.21 10.54 -51.89
N THR A 374 12.23 10.69 -52.71
CA THR A 374 13.09 9.61 -53.22
C THR A 374 14.12 9.23 -52.16
N ALA A 375 13.94 8.08 -51.53
CA ALA A 375 14.89 7.46 -50.61
C ALA A 375 14.91 5.94 -50.80
N ALA A 376 14.94 5.51 -52.06
CA ALA A 376 15.11 4.12 -52.46
C ALA A 376 16.54 3.89 -52.93
N ASP A 377 17.50 3.98 -52.00
CA ASP A 377 18.76 3.23 -52.10
C ASP A 377 19.57 3.25 -50.80
N SER A 378 20.44 2.24 -50.67
CA SER A 378 21.50 2.06 -49.66
C SER A 378 21.13 1.63 -48.20
N LEU A 379 21.76 0.52 -47.80
CA LEU A 379 22.07 0.03 -46.44
C LEU A 379 21.06 -0.84 -45.66
N ASN A 380 20.88 -2.05 -46.21
CA ASN A 380 21.20 -3.35 -45.56
C ASN A 380 20.33 -3.91 -44.41
N GLU A 381 20.24 -5.25 -44.37
CA GLU A 381 19.40 -6.03 -43.46
C GLU A 381 20.11 -6.37 -42.12
N GLY A 382 19.33 -6.51 -41.04
CA GLY A 382 19.85 -6.83 -39.70
C GLY A 382 18.78 -6.84 -38.59
N GLU A 383 17.98 -7.91 -38.54
CA GLU A 383 17.22 -8.41 -37.38
C GLU A 383 16.49 -7.41 -36.43
N GLY A 384 15.17 -7.26 -36.63
CA GLY A 384 14.24 -7.52 -35.51
C GLY A 384 13.71 -6.37 -34.63
N GLU A 385 13.88 -5.08 -34.95
CA GLU A 385 13.31 -4.01 -34.12
C GLU A 385 11.79 -3.79 -34.32
N THR A 386 10.99 -4.13 -33.32
CA THR A 386 9.54 -3.87 -33.30
C THR A 386 9.20 -2.42 -32.93
N GLN A 387 8.81 -1.63 -33.93
CA GLN A 387 7.77 -0.57 -33.90
C GLN A 387 7.52 0.29 -32.63
N ASP A 388 8.53 0.61 -31.81
CA ASP A 388 8.34 1.40 -30.56
C ASP A 388 9.23 2.68 -30.47
N GLY A 389 9.84 3.09 -31.58
CA GLY A 389 10.78 4.22 -31.67
C GLY A 389 10.21 5.64 -31.42
N LEU A 390 9.10 5.76 -30.69
CA LEU A 390 8.43 7.04 -30.39
C LEU A 390 7.97 7.19 -28.94
N ILE A 391 7.79 6.10 -28.20
CA ILE A 391 7.79 6.16 -26.74
C ILE A 391 9.26 6.09 -26.33
N ASN A 392 9.81 7.19 -25.80
CA ASN A 392 11.13 7.10 -25.17
C ASN A 392 10.97 6.46 -23.78
N THR A 393 10.79 5.13 -23.78
CA THR A 393 10.71 4.26 -22.60
C THR A 393 11.90 4.45 -21.66
N GLN A 394 13.06 4.85 -22.19
CA GLN A 394 14.29 5.10 -21.42
C GLN A 394 14.44 6.55 -20.91
N ALA A 395 13.56 7.50 -21.29
CA ALA A 395 13.65 8.90 -20.85
C ALA A 395 13.48 9.08 -19.34
N TYR A 396 12.79 8.13 -18.70
CA TYR A 396 12.51 8.07 -17.28
C TYR A 396 12.63 6.63 -16.77
N HIS A 397 13.74 5.96 -17.09
CA HIS A 397 14.28 5.01 -16.11
C HIS A 397 14.67 5.82 -14.89
N GLU A 398 13.76 5.91 -13.91
CA GLU A 398 14.15 6.23 -12.54
C GLU A 398 15.21 5.20 -12.13
N ALA A 399 16.27 5.68 -11.48
CA ALA A 399 17.29 4.77 -10.95
C ALA A 399 16.61 3.76 -10.00
N PRO A 400 17.04 2.49 -9.97
CA PRO A 400 16.49 1.52 -9.02
C PRO A 400 16.58 2.13 -7.62
N ASP A 401 15.44 2.19 -6.93
CA ASP A 401 15.33 2.93 -5.68
C ASP A 401 16.41 2.51 -4.69
N GLU A 402 17.29 3.46 -4.32
CA GLU A 402 18.30 3.19 -3.30
C GLU A 402 17.58 2.88 -1.97
N PRO A 403 17.91 1.77 -1.29
CA PRO A 403 17.21 1.37 -0.08
C PRO A 403 17.37 2.45 0.99
N GLU A 404 16.24 2.90 1.55
CA GLU A 404 16.21 4.13 2.34
C GLU A 404 17.07 4.01 3.61
N GLU A 405 18.18 4.77 3.64
CA GLU A 405 19.09 4.80 4.78
C GLU A 405 18.48 5.65 5.92
N PRO A 406 18.42 5.17 7.17
CA PRO A 406 17.89 5.94 8.29
C PRO A 406 18.73 7.21 8.53
N GLN A 407 18.06 8.35 8.53
CA GLN A 407 18.61 9.71 8.57
C GLN A 407 18.74 10.28 9.99
N LEU A 408 17.98 9.72 10.96
CA LEU A 408 18.07 10.06 12.38
C LEU A 408 18.88 9.02 13.15
N HIS A 409 19.54 9.44 14.22
CA HIS A 409 20.09 8.50 15.20
C HIS A 409 18.94 7.84 16.00
N ILE A 410 19.05 6.55 16.36
CA ILE A 410 17.95 5.81 17.01
C ILE A 410 17.39 6.51 18.25
N TRP A 411 18.25 7.05 19.13
CA TRP A 411 17.80 7.84 20.29
C TRP A 411 17.06 9.12 19.92
N VAL A 412 17.39 9.76 18.79
CA VAL A 412 16.69 10.97 18.31
C VAL A 412 15.35 10.59 17.69
N ALA A 413 15.24 9.47 16.98
CA ALA A 413 13.95 8.95 16.50
C ALA A 413 13.04 8.55 17.67
N LEU A 414 13.55 7.86 18.70
CA LEU A 414 12.80 7.51 19.91
C LEU A 414 12.33 8.74 20.71
N VAL A 415 13.20 9.75 20.88
CA VAL A 415 12.81 11.02 21.53
C VAL A 415 11.80 11.80 20.67
N LEU A 416 11.96 11.81 19.34
CA LEU A 416 10.99 12.43 18.43
C LEU A 416 9.63 11.76 18.52
N LEU A 417 9.57 10.43 18.51
CA LEU A 417 8.34 9.65 18.66
C LEU A 417 7.64 9.95 19.99
N ALA A 418 8.39 9.96 21.10
CA ALA A 418 7.85 10.25 22.42
C ALA A 418 7.33 11.69 22.53
N VAL A 419 8.07 12.67 21.99
CA VAL A 419 7.67 14.08 22.01
C VAL A 419 6.50 14.36 21.07
N SER A 420 6.48 13.80 19.86
CA SER A 420 5.33 13.97 18.94
C SER A 420 4.07 13.35 19.53
N THR A 421 4.16 12.12 20.06
CA THR A 421 3.05 11.45 20.78
C THR A 421 2.50 12.32 21.91
N ALA A 422 3.37 12.90 22.75
CA ALA A 422 2.94 13.76 23.85
C ALA A 422 2.27 15.06 23.38
N VAL A 423 2.81 15.72 22.35
CA VAL A 423 2.22 16.96 21.82
C VAL A 423 0.91 16.67 21.06
N VAL A 424 0.81 15.56 20.32
CA VAL A 424 -0.46 15.08 19.75
C VAL A 424 -1.50 14.88 20.84
N ALA A 425 -1.15 14.21 21.94
CA ALA A 425 -2.08 13.97 23.04
C ALA A 425 -2.62 15.28 23.66
N VAL A 426 -1.75 16.26 23.95
CA VAL A 426 -2.19 17.55 24.49
C VAL A 426 -3.03 18.35 23.48
N SER A 427 -2.65 18.35 22.20
CA SER A 427 -3.45 19.02 21.15
C SER A 427 -4.81 18.33 20.93
N ALA A 428 -4.85 17.00 20.97
CA ALA A 428 -6.08 16.21 20.91
C ALA A 428 -6.97 16.44 22.14
N GLU A 429 -6.39 16.60 23.34
CA GLU A 429 -7.16 16.92 24.55
C GLU A 429 -7.91 18.24 24.40
N TYR A 430 -7.24 19.30 23.92
CA TYR A 430 -7.87 20.59 23.66
C TYR A 430 -8.84 20.56 22.48
N LEU A 431 -8.52 19.83 21.41
CA LEU A 431 -9.41 19.67 20.25
C LEU A 431 -10.72 18.98 20.64
N VAL A 432 -10.65 17.79 21.26
CA VAL A 432 -11.84 17.05 21.70
C VAL A 432 -12.62 17.88 22.73
N GLY A 433 -11.93 18.51 23.68
CA GLY A 433 -12.53 19.43 24.66
C GLY A 433 -13.06 20.76 24.09
N SER A 434 -13.24 20.86 22.77
CA SER A 434 -13.85 22.01 22.08
C SER A 434 -14.87 21.61 21.01
N ILE A 435 -15.23 20.32 20.91
CA ILE A 435 -16.25 19.82 19.97
C ILE A 435 -17.62 20.45 20.25
N ASP A 436 -18.06 20.48 21.51
CA ASP A 436 -19.29 21.16 21.94
C ASP A 436 -19.41 22.59 21.39
N ALA A 437 -18.32 23.34 21.36
CA ALA A 437 -18.36 24.74 20.96
C ALA A 437 -18.54 24.95 19.45
N ILE A 438 -18.21 23.95 18.62
CA ILE A 438 -18.50 23.99 17.18
C ILE A 438 -19.89 23.40 16.87
N THR A 439 -20.34 22.39 17.62
CA THR A 439 -21.64 21.72 17.42
C THR A 439 -22.81 22.48 18.06
N ALA A 440 -22.60 23.25 19.12
CA ALA A 440 -23.65 24.00 19.84
C ALA A 440 -24.42 25.00 18.96
N THR A 441 -23.82 25.50 17.88
CA THR A 441 -24.51 26.35 16.89
C THR A 441 -25.59 25.59 16.11
N GLY A 442 -25.54 24.26 16.09
CA GLY A 442 -26.39 23.39 15.29
C GLY A 442 -26.08 23.39 13.80
N ALA A 443 -25.10 24.16 13.33
CA ALA A 443 -24.71 24.22 11.91
C ALA A 443 -23.80 23.05 11.49
N ILE A 444 -23.18 22.37 12.45
CA ILE A 444 -22.32 21.19 12.25
C ILE A 444 -22.76 20.16 13.29
N SER A 445 -22.99 18.91 12.88
CA SER A 445 -23.34 17.82 13.79
C SER A 445 -22.09 17.13 14.38
N THR A 446 -22.25 16.50 15.54
CA THR A 446 -21.26 15.59 16.14
C THR A 446 -20.82 14.52 15.15
N GLU A 447 -21.76 13.99 14.36
CA GLU A 447 -21.50 12.95 13.38
C GLU A 447 -20.69 13.47 12.20
N PHE A 448 -20.90 14.73 11.75
CA PHE A 448 -20.06 15.31 10.70
C PHE A 448 -18.62 15.58 11.18
N VAL A 449 -18.46 16.06 12.43
CA VAL A 449 -17.12 16.22 13.04
C VAL A 449 -16.40 14.88 13.08
N GLY A 450 -17.07 13.83 13.58
CA GLY A 450 -16.52 12.48 13.62
C GLY A 450 -16.24 11.91 12.22
N LEU A 451 -17.20 11.92 11.30
CA LEU A 451 -17.14 11.11 10.07
C LEU A 451 -16.22 11.73 9.01
N ILE A 452 -16.11 13.07 8.99
CA ILE A 452 -15.41 13.81 7.94
C ILE A 452 -14.19 14.55 8.50
N LEU A 453 -14.32 15.31 9.59
CA LEU A 453 -13.26 16.23 10.01
C LEU A 453 -12.07 15.53 10.69
N LEU A 454 -12.30 14.70 11.73
CA LEU A 454 -11.20 14.04 12.44
C LEU A 454 -10.38 13.06 11.56
N PRO A 455 -11.00 12.23 10.69
CA PRO A 455 -10.32 11.31 9.78
C PRO A 455 -9.34 11.96 8.81
N ILE A 456 -9.64 13.20 8.37
CA ILE A 456 -8.75 13.95 7.48
C ILE A 456 -7.47 14.35 8.22
N VAL A 457 -7.53 14.65 9.53
CA VAL A 457 -6.40 15.19 10.29
C VAL A 457 -5.43 14.12 10.78
N GLY A 458 -5.92 13.00 11.31
CA GLY A 458 -5.04 11.95 11.81
C GLY A 458 -4.25 11.29 10.67
N ASN A 459 -4.97 10.79 9.66
CA ASN A 459 -4.40 10.14 8.50
C ASN A 459 -3.68 11.10 7.51
N ALA A 460 -3.73 12.43 7.68
CA ALA A 460 -3.22 13.42 6.71
C ALA A 460 -1.79 13.16 6.20
N ALA A 461 -0.95 12.61 7.07
CA ALA A 461 0.41 12.22 6.74
C ALA A 461 0.46 11.00 5.80
N GLU A 462 -0.27 9.93 6.14
CA GLU A 462 -0.41 8.72 5.32
C GLU A 462 -1.06 9.04 3.96
N HIS A 463 -1.99 9.99 3.92
CA HIS A 463 -2.60 10.50 2.68
C HIS A 463 -1.56 11.09 1.76
N ALA A 464 -0.68 11.94 2.30
CA ALA A 464 0.35 12.63 1.54
C ALA A 464 1.45 11.66 1.04
N THR A 465 1.82 10.65 1.83
CA THR A 465 2.80 9.63 1.39
C THR A 465 2.18 8.71 0.35
N ALA A 466 0.96 8.19 0.56
CA ALA A 466 0.26 7.33 -0.40
C ALA A 466 0.11 7.99 -1.79
N VAL A 467 -0.35 9.25 -1.82
CA VAL A 467 -0.47 10.01 -3.07
C VAL A 467 0.89 10.27 -3.71
N THR A 468 1.94 10.51 -2.91
CA THR A 468 3.31 10.69 -3.43
C THR A 468 3.86 9.42 -4.07
N VAL A 469 3.64 8.24 -3.47
CA VAL A 469 4.10 6.97 -4.06
C VAL A 469 3.26 6.54 -5.27
N ALA A 470 1.95 6.86 -5.30
CA ALA A 470 1.10 6.69 -6.49
C ALA A 470 1.57 7.56 -7.68
N ILE A 471 2.01 8.80 -7.42
CA ILE A 471 2.64 9.66 -8.43
C ILE A 471 3.94 9.01 -8.94
N LYS A 472 4.80 8.49 -8.04
CA LYS A 472 6.00 7.66 -8.35
C LYS A 472 5.68 6.26 -8.92
N ASP A 473 4.43 6.00 -9.33
CA ASP A 473 3.99 4.73 -9.94
C ASP A 473 3.94 3.49 -9.05
N LYS A 474 4.24 3.61 -7.76
CA LYS A 474 4.22 2.48 -6.82
C LYS A 474 2.81 2.28 -6.28
N MET A 475 1.88 1.93 -7.18
CA MET A 475 0.47 1.80 -6.84
C MET A 475 0.22 0.69 -5.82
N ASP A 476 1.04 -0.37 -5.80
CA ASP A 476 1.06 -1.40 -4.75
C ASP A 476 1.21 -0.79 -3.35
N LEU A 477 2.14 0.15 -3.19
CA LEU A 477 2.41 0.82 -1.92
C LEU A 477 1.29 1.81 -1.55
N ALA A 478 0.74 2.52 -2.54
CA ALA A 478 -0.39 3.42 -2.32
C ALA A 478 -1.65 2.68 -1.84
N ILE A 479 -1.98 1.55 -2.49
CA ILE A 479 -3.08 0.66 -2.09
C ILE A 479 -2.74 -0.02 -0.75
N GLY A 480 -1.49 -0.45 -0.55
CA GLY A 480 -1.01 -1.05 0.69
C GLY A 480 -1.17 -0.15 1.90
N VAL A 481 -0.87 1.15 1.76
CA VAL A 481 -1.14 2.16 2.82
C VAL A 481 -2.66 2.32 3.02
N ALA A 482 -3.42 2.65 1.97
CA ALA A 482 -4.85 2.96 2.10
C ALA A 482 -5.70 1.78 2.65
N VAL A 483 -5.55 0.59 2.06
CA VAL A 483 -6.29 -0.62 2.45
C VAL A 483 -5.71 -1.26 3.71
N GLY A 484 -4.38 -1.20 3.90
CA GLY A 484 -3.72 -1.69 5.11
C GLY A 484 -4.12 -0.91 6.35
N SER A 485 -4.07 0.43 6.29
CA SER A 485 -4.55 1.33 7.35
C SER A 485 -6.04 1.08 7.64
N SER A 486 -6.90 1.02 6.60
CA SER A 486 -8.32 0.65 6.75
C SER A 486 -8.56 -0.69 7.46
N MET A 487 -7.76 -1.71 7.13
CA MET A 487 -7.82 -3.04 7.75
C MET A 487 -7.30 -3.03 9.19
N GLN A 488 -6.29 -2.20 9.51
CA GLN A 488 -5.83 -1.99 10.88
C GLN A 488 -6.90 -1.27 11.72
N VAL A 489 -7.59 -0.26 11.18
CA VAL A 489 -8.72 0.37 11.88
C VAL A 489 -9.84 -0.65 12.17
N ALA A 490 -10.18 -1.50 11.18
CA ALA A 490 -11.25 -2.49 11.31
C ALA A 490 -10.93 -3.68 12.24
N LEU A 491 -9.71 -4.22 12.17
CA LEU A 491 -9.31 -5.44 12.90
C LEU A 491 -8.56 -5.17 14.22
N LEU A 492 -7.88 -4.02 14.36
CA LEU A 492 -7.17 -3.63 15.58
C LEU A 492 -7.88 -2.49 16.31
N VAL A 493 -8.04 -1.32 15.70
CA VAL A 493 -8.41 -0.10 16.45
C VAL A 493 -9.85 -0.16 16.98
N ILE A 494 -10.84 -0.41 16.12
CA ILE A 494 -12.25 -0.56 16.53
C ILE A 494 -12.42 -1.56 17.69
N PRO A 495 -11.96 -2.82 17.59
CA PRO A 495 -12.14 -3.78 18.67
C PRO A 495 -11.25 -3.51 19.90
N PHE A 496 -10.06 -2.91 19.74
CA PHE A 496 -9.25 -2.45 20.86
C PHE A 496 -9.97 -1.38 21.69
N ILE A 497 -10.59 -0.39 21.03
CA ILE A 497 -11.30 0.70 21.71
C ILE A 497 -12.59 0.20 22.40
N VAL A 498 -13.28 -0.82 21.85
CA VAL A 498 -14.40 -1.50 22.54
C VAL A 498 -13.92 -2.28 23.78
N VAL A 499 -12.79 -2.99 23.70
CA VAL A 499 -12.21 -3.67 24.87
C VAL A 499 -11.73 -2.65 25.92
N LEU A 500 -11.15 -1.53 25.49
CA LEU A 500 -10.75 -0.44 26.40
C LEU A 500 -11.96 0.21 27.08
N GLY A 501 -13.04 0.47 26.33
CA GLY A 501 -14.31 0.96 26.87
C GLY A 501 -14.88 0.02 27.93
N TRP A 502 -14.84 -1.30 27.69
CA TRP A 502 -15.20 -2.30 28.70
C TRP A 502 -14.30 -2.24 29.93
N CYS A 503 -12.98 -2.13 29.78
CA CYS A 503 -12.04 -1.95 30.91
C CYS A 503 -12.27 -0.63 31.69
N MET A 504 -12.86 0.38 31.05
CA MET A 504 -13.24 1.66 31.65
C MET A 504 -14.68 1.70 32.21
N GLY A 505 -15.46 0.62 32.06
CA GLY A 505 -16.86 0.56 32.51
C GLY A 505 -17.85 1.32 31.62
N LYS A 506 -17.50 1.57 30.35
CA LYS A 506 -18.31 2.34 29.38
C LYS A 506 -18.98 1.39 28.39
N ASP A 507 -20.13 0.85 28.78
CA ASP A 507 -20.87 -0.20 28.04
C ASP A 507 -21.45 0.28 26.69
N ASP A 508 -21.63 1.59 26.52
CA ASP A 508 -22.05 2.22 25.26
C ASP A 508 -20.96 2.20 24.18
N MET A 509 -19.69 2.02 24.56
CA MET A 509 -18.59 1.82 23.61
C MET A 509 -18.60 0.37 23.08
N ASN A 510 -19.54 0.15 22.17
CA ASN A 510 -19.87 -1.14 21.57
C ASN A 510 -19.89 -1.06 20.03
N LEU A 511 -20.19 -2.18 19.36
CA LEU A 511 -20.22 -2.29 17.89
C LEU A 511 -21.63 -2.06 17.31
N SER A 512 -22.49 -1.34 18.04
CA SER A 512 -23.69 -0.73 17.44
C SER A 512 -23.31 0.68 16.95
N PHE A 513 -23.26 0.82 15.63
CA PHE A 513 -23.01 2.07 14.91
C PHE A 513 -24.32 2.60 14.33
N ASP A 514 -24.32 3.81 13.76
CA ASP A 514 -25.46 4.27 12.97
C ASP A 514 -25.65 3.43 11.69
N GLY A 515 -26.92 3.20 11.33
CA GLY A 515 -27.31 2.47 10.13
C GLY A 515 -26.93 3.17 8.81
N PHE A 516 -26.89 4.51 8.76
CA PHE A 516 -26.38 5.22 7.58
C PHE A 516 -24.86 5.07 7.45
N GLN A 517 -24.10 5.25 8.54
CA GLN A 517 -22.65 4.99 8.59
C GLN A 517 -22.33 3.56 8.14
N VAL A 518 -23.06 2.56 8.64
CA VAL A 518 -22.92 1.15 8.25
C VAL A 518 -23.25 0.90 6.77
N ALA A 519 -24.33 1.49 6.25
CA ALA A 519 -24.70 1.34 4.85
C ALA A 519 -23.65 1.95 3.91
N VAL A 520 -23.16 3.14 4.23
CA VAL A 520 -22.11 3.84 3.46
C VAL A 520 -20.79 3.06 3.51
N LEU A 521 -20.40 2.55 4.67
CA LEU A 521 -19.22 1.72 4.87
C LEU A 521 -19.28 0.44 4.04
N PHE A 522 -20.40 -0.28 4.09
CA PHE A 522 -20.60 -1.53 3.35
C PHE A 522 -20.50 -1.31 1.83
N VAL A 523 -21.20 -0.29 1.30
CA VAL A 523 -21.14 0.07 -0.13
C VAL A 523 -19.73 0.50 -0.54
N THR A 524 -19.04 1.29 0.29
CA THR A 524 -17.66 1.73 0.05
C THR A 524 -16.69 0.56 -0.07
N VAL A 525 -16.74 -0.37 0.89
CA VAL A 525 -15.82 -1.52 0.96
C VAL A 525 -16.06 -2.50 -0.19
N LEU A 526 -17.33 -2.73 -0.58
CA LEU A 526 -17.65 -3.52 -1.78
C LEU A 526 -17.18 -2.85 -3.07
N LEU A 527 -17.40 -1.54 -3.22
CA LEU A 527 -16.99 -0.78 -4.41
C LEU A 527 -15.47 -0.77 -4.57
N VAL A 528 -14.73 -0.56 -3.49
CA VAL A 528 -13.26 -0.54 -3.53
C VAL A 528 -12.68 -1.95 -3.74
N ASN A 529 -13.26 -2.99 -3.16
CA ASN A 529 -12.90 -4.38 -3.46
C ASN A 529 -13.18 -4.74 -4.94
N TYR A 530 -14.24 -4.18 -5.55
CA TYR A 530 -14.51 -4.34 -6.98
C TYR A 530 -13.47 -3.60 -7.85
N LEU A 531 -13.14 -2.34 -7.54
CA LEU A 531 -12.13 -1.58 -8.27
C LEU A 531 -10.72 -2.18 -8.15
N ILE A 532 -10.39 -2.79 -7.02
CA ILE A 532 -9.11 -3.50 -6.81
C ILE A 532 -9.09 -4.86 -7.54
N SER A 533 -10.23 -5.36 -8.02
CA SER A 533 -10.33 -6.70 -8.61
C SER A 533 -9.69 -6.82 -10.00
N ASP A 534 -9.60 -5.73 -10.78
CA ASP A 534 -9.12 -5.80 -12.17
C ASP A 534 -7.59 -5.66 -12.34
N GLY A 535 -6.88 -5.26 -11.27
CA GLY A 535 -5.42 -5.13 -11.25
C GLY A 535 -4.86 -3.81 -11.79
N LYS A 536 -5.73 -2.83 -12.08
CA LYS A 536 -5.32 -1.55 -12.63
C LYS A 536 -6.16 -0.39 -12.11
N SER A 537 -5.75 0.82 -12.45
CA SER A 537 -6.43 2.06 -12.06
C SER A 537 -6.22 3.15 -13.08
N HIS A 538 -7.20 4.04 -13.21
CA HIS A 538 -7.11 5.25 -14.04
C HIS A 538 -7.74 6.46 -13.34
N TRP A 539 -7.39 7.66 -13.82
CA TRP A 539 -7.74 8.93 -13.17
C TRP A 539 -9.25 9.14 -12.97
N LEU A 540 -10.10 8.50 -13.80
CA LEU A 540 -11.55 8.62 -13.73
C LEU A 540 -12.15 7.93 -12.49
N GLU A 541 -11.66 6.74 -12.12
CA GLU A 541 -12.02 6.11 -10.83
C GLU A 541 -11.57 7.01 -9.68
N GLY A 542 -10.39 7.61 -9.80
CA GLY A 542 -9.88 8.56 -8.83
C GLY A 542 -10.84 9.74 -8.59
N ILE A 543 -11.43 10.30 -9.65
CA ILE A 543 -12.47 11.33 -9.52
C ILE A 543 -13.76 10.73 -8.96
N MET A 544 -14.21 9.55 -9.42
CA MET A 544 -15.46 8.94 -8.95
C MET A 544 -15.43 8.59 -7.45
N LEU A 545 -14.33 8.08 -6.93
CA LEU A 545 -14.10 7.82 -5.50
C LEU A 545 -14.13 9.12 -4.69
N ASN A 546 -13.42 10.16 -5.14
CA ASN A 546 -13.44 11.48 -4.50
C ASN A 546 -14.84 12.12 -4.54
N CYS A 547 -15.56 12.02 -5.65
CA CYS A 547 -16.93 12.50 -5.76
C CYS A 547 -17.88 11.74 -4.83
N LEU A 548 -17.72 10.42 -4.67
CA LEU A 548 -18.49 9.64 -3.70
C LEU A 548 -18.20 10.08 -2.26
N TYR A 549 -16.94 10.30 -1.90
CA TYR A 549 -16.58 10.86 -0.59
C TYR A 549 -17.22 12.24 -0.34
N VAL A 550 -17.19 13.13 -1.34
CA VAL A 550 -17.84 14.45 -1.25
C VAL A 550 -19.37 14.34 -1.15
N ILE A 551 -20.00 13.39 -1.86
CA ILE A 551 -21.45 13.12 -1.71
C ILE A 551 -21.75 12.65 -0.28
N ILE A 552 -20.97 11.72 0.26
CA ILE A 552 -21.10 11.24 1.64
C ILE A 552 -20.94 12.38 2.64
N ALA A 553 -19.94 13.25 2.47
CA ALA A 553 -19.72 14.43 3.31
C ALA A 553 -20.91 15.41 3.25
N VAL A 554 -21.47 15.67 2.07
CA VAL A 554 -22.67 16.51 1.90
C VAL A 554 -23.90 15.86 2.53
N THR A 555 -24.08 14.54 2.44
CA THR A 555 -25.16 13.84 3.14
C THR A 555 -24.97 13.89 4.66
N ALA A 556 -23.75 13.71 5.16
CA ALA A 556 -23.41 13.80 6.58
C ALA A 556 -23.61 15.24 7.14
N TRP A 557 -23.48 16.27 6.32
CA TRP A 557 -23.81 17.65 6.71
C TRP A 557 -25.30 17.85 6.99
N PHE A 558 -26.17 17.09 6.32
CA PHE A 558 -27.63 17.06 6.57
C PHE A 558 -28.04 15.92 7.51
N TYR A 559 -27.09 15.29 8.22
CA TYR A 559 -27.40 14.24 9.18
C TYR A 559 -28.24 14.83 10.34
N PRO A 560 -29.38 14.23 10.70
CA PRO A 560 -30.27 14.79 11.70
C PRO A 560 -29.64 14.71 13.10
N LYS A 561 -29.76 15.79 13.88
CA LYS A 561 -29.44 15.74 15.31
C LYS A 561 -30.29 14.67 15.99
N VAL A 562 -29.67 13.87 16.86
CA VAL A 562 -30.40 12.97 17.75
C VAL A 562 -30.94 13.77 18.94
N GLU A 563 -32.06 14.45 18.74
CA GLU A 563 -32.80 15.11 19.83
C GLU A 563 -33.49 14.06 20.71
N GLY A 564 -32.77 13.51 21.70
CA GLY A 564 -33.40 12.68 22.74
C GLY A 564 -32.54 11.62 23.44
N LEU A 565 -31.45 12.00 24.12
CA LEU A 565 -30.86 11.22 25.23
C LEU A 565 -30.47 12.06 26.46
N GLU A 566 -30.98 13.30 26.57
CA GLU A 566 -31.01 14.00 27.87
C GLU A 566 -32.32 13.64 28.60
N GLY A 567 -32.21 12.99 29.76
CA GLY A 567 -33.34 12.55 30.60
C GLY A 567 -32.94 12.32 32.05
#